data_AF-A0A856MFA9-F1
#
_entry.id   AF-A0A856MFA9-F1
#
_cell.length_a   1.000
_cell.length_b   1.000
_cell.length_c   1.000
_cell.angle_alpha   90.00
_cell.angle_beta   90.00
_cell.angle_gamma   90.00
#
_symmetry.space_group_name_H-M   'P 1'
#
loop_
_entity.id
_entity.type
_entity.pdbx_description
1 polymer ?
#
loop_
_entity_poly.entity_id
_entity_poly.type
_entity_poly.pdbx_seq_one_letter_code
_entity_poly.pdbx_strand_id
1 'polypeptide(L)'
;MRQLVIAQRVCLTGHILAKAFGLIGILLVIPNAETIFNSGEVGQKAMQLSMADGGVVDIILGTIAVSIYAYRVLGWRTWLGFLLPSVLISVGSELLGTSTGFPFGYYSYLSGLGYKIAGLVPFTIPLSWFYVGLSAYLIARTGLRVAQNPSLVGQVGAIALGALLFTCWDFALEPAMSQTSLPFWFWENPGEFFGTPYQNYAGWFGTSALFMSVAALLWRNTPIKLERSQLNVPLVVYLSNFAFAAGLSLAAGFAIPVSLGFVLGVVPAVVLWWRSIAASANVAVAPTTEVTVASVKVAVK
;
A
#
# COMPACT_ATOMS: atom_id res chain seq x y z
N MET A 1 13.84 14.27 13.93
CA MET A 1 13.30 14.28 12.53
C MET A 1 14.15 13.53 11.50
N ARG A 2 15.49 13.72 11.43
CA ARG A 2 16.35 13.04 10.43
C ARG A 2 16.35 11.51 10.54
N GLN A 3 16.48 10.96 11.75
CA GLN A 3 16.45 9.51 11.99
C GLN A 3 15.15 8.86 11.50
N LEU A 4 14.00 9.50 11.72
CA LEU A 4 12.72 9.01 11.22
C LEU A 4 12.65 9.00 9.69
N VAL A 5 13.31 9.93 8.98
CA VAL A 5 13.40 9.88 7.50
C VAL A 5 14.13 8.62 7.07
N ILE A 6 15.28 8.37 7.71
CA ILE A 6 16.16 7.26 7.38
C ILE A 6 15.44 5.94 7.65
N ALA A 7 14.84 5.78 8.83
CA ALA A 7 14.06 4.60 9.19
C ALA A 7 12.91 4.36 8.19
N GLN A 8 12.14 5.40 7.85
CA GLN A 8 11.08 5.31 6.85
C GLN A 8 11.60 4.81 5.49
N ARG A 9 12.75 5.33 5.02
CA ARG A 9 13.36 4.92 3.75
C ARG A 9 13.87 3.49 3.80
N VAL A 10 14.54 3.10 4.89
CA VAL A 10 15.03 1.74 5.08
C VAL A 10 13.86 0.75 5.07
N CYS A 11 12.78 1.04 5.81
CA CYS A 11 11.59 0.18 5.81
C CYS A 11 10.91 0.12 4.45
N LEU A 12 10.79 1.26 3.73
CA LEU A 12 10.19 1.28 2.39
C LEU A 12 11.04 0.50 1.37
N THR A 13 12.37 0.65 1.42
CA THR A 13 13.27 -0.14 0.57
C THR A 13 13.17 -1.62 0.91
N GLY A 14 13.18 -1.97 2.20
CA GLY A 14 13.02 -3.35 2.65
C GLY A 14 11.69 -3.98 2.25
N HIS A 15 10.58 -3.22 2.30
CA HIS A 15 9.26 -3.63 1.78
C HIS A 15 9.35 -4.02 0.29
N ILE A 16 9.93 -3.15 -0.53
CA ILE A 16 10.07 -3.39 -1.98
C ILE A 16 11.00 -4.58 -2.26
N LEU A 17 12.11 -4.68 -1.54
CA LEU A 17 13.04 -5.80 -1.69
C LEU A 17 12.43 -7.13 -1.23
N ALA A 18 11.65 -7.14 -0.14
CA ALA A 18 10.94 -8.32 0.32
C ALA A 18 9.89 -8.80 -0.69
N LYS A 19 9.15 -7.88 -1.34
CA LYS A 19 8.27 -8.21 -2.48
C LYS A 19 9.03 -8.82 -3.65
N ALA A 20 10.11 -8.17 -4.09
CA ALA A 20 10.90 -8.66 -5.22
C ALA A 20 11.46 -10.06 -4.92
N PHE A 21 11.96 -10.25 -3.71
CA PHE A 21 12.46 -11.54 -3.24
C PHE A 21 11.35 -12.60 -3.16
N GLY A 22 10.18 -12.27 -2.60
CA GLY A 22 9.02 -13.16 -2.57
C GLY A 22 8.51 -13.54 -3.97
N LEU A 23 8.51 -12.58 -4.90
CA LEU A 23 8.13 -12.82 -6.30
C LEU A 23 9.10 -13.78 -6.98
N ILE A 24 10.41 -13.57 -6.82
CA ILE A 24 11.45 -14.48 -7.30
C ILE A 24 11.28 -15.87 -6.67
N GLY A 25 11.01 -15.92 -5.37
CA GLY A 25 10.81 -17.16 -4.64
C GLY A 25 9.65 -17.99 -5.20
N ILE A 26 8.49 -17.35 -5.36
CA ILE A 26 7.28 -18.02 -5.85
C ILE A 26 7.42 -18.41 -7.33
N LEU A 27 7.99 -17.53 -8.17
CA LEU A 27 7.99 -17.75 -9.62
C LEU A 27 9.18 -18.56 -10.13
N LEU A 28 10.34 -18.49 -9.47
CA LEU A 28 11.58 -19.12 -9.95
C LEU A 28 12.07 -20.22 -9.02
N VAL A 29 12.00 -20.03 -7.71
CA VAL A 29 12.59 -20.99 -6.76
C VAL A 29 11.67 -22.19 -6.54
N ILE A 30 10.41 -21.96 -6.18
CA ILE A 30 9.46 -23.04 -5.86
C ILE A 30 9.24 -24.00 -7.03
N PRO A 31 9.03 -23.54 -8.29
CA PRO A 31 8.83 -24.45 -9.42
C PRO A 31 10.08 -25.28 -9.77
N ASN A 32 11.27 -24.82 -9.38
CA ASN A 32 12.55 -25.48 -9.65
C ASN A 32 13.20 -26.03 -8.38
N ALA A 33 12.41 -26.26 -7.31
CA ALA A 33 12.92 -26.57 -5.99
C ALA A 33 13.81 -27.81 -5.97
N GLU A 34 13.45 -28.88 -6.67
CA GLU A 34 14.25 -30.11 -6.75
C GLU A 34 15.63 -29.85 -7.38
N THR A 35 15.67 -29.13 -8.50
CA THR A 35 16.90 -28.78 -9.20
C THR A 35 17.79 -27.86 -8.35
N ILE A 36 17.19 -26.88 -7.67
CA ILE A 36 17.89 -25.94 -6.81
C ILE A 36 18.42 -26.65 -5.55
N PHE A 37 17.61 -27.49 -4.90
CA PHE A 37 18.02 -28.24 -3.72
C PHE A 37 19.25 -29.12 -4.01
N ASN A 38 19.28 -29.75 -5.18
CA ASN A 38 20.36 -30.64 -5.62
C ASN A 38 21.63 -29.90 -6.09
N SER A 39 21.64 -28.56 -6.12
CA SER A 39 22.80 -27.74 -6.50
C SER A 39 23.82 -27.48 -5.37
N GLY A 40 23.65 -28.15 -4.22
CA GLY A 40 24.54 -28.05 -3.06
C GLY A 40 24.10 -27.02 -2.03
N GLU A 41 24.99 -26.66 -1.10
CA GLU A 41 24.67 -25.81 0.06
C GLU A 41 24.08 -24.44 -0.31
N VAL A 42 24.54 -23.85 -1.42
CA VAL A 42 24.04 -22.55 -1.91
C VAL A 42 22.58 -22.65 -2.32
N GLY A 43 22.19 -23.72 -3.01
CA GLY A 43 20.81 -23.95 -3.43
C GLY A 43 19.88 -24.26 -2.26
N GLN A 44 20.34 -25.07 -1.31
CA GLN A 44 19.59 -25.34 -0.07
C GLN A 44 19.34 -24.07 0.74
N LYS A 45 20.36 -23.21 0.87
CA LYS A 45 20.24 -21.92 1.56
C LYS A 45 19.33 -20.95 0.80
N ALA A 46 19.39 -20.92 -0.53
CA ALA A 46 18.50 -20.12 -1.37
C ALA A 46 17.04 -20.57 -1.21
N MET A 47 16.77 -21.87 -1.16
CA MET A 47 15.44 -22.40 -0.85
C MET A 47 14.95 -22.02 0.54
N GLN A 48 15.78 -22.22 1.57
CA GLN A 48 15.41 -21.90 2.95
C GLN A 48 15.08 -20.41 3.12
N LEU A 49 15.90 -19.53 2.51
CA LEU A 49 15.64 -18.10 2.52
C LEU A 49 14.39 -17.74 1.70
N SER A 50 14.20 -18.36 0.53
CA SER A 50 13.02 -18.12 -0.31
C SER A 50 11.70 -18.53 0.35
N MET A 51 11.74 -19.53 1.22
CA MET A 51 10.60 -19.99 2.00
C MET A 51 10.43 -19.22 3.32
N ALA A 52 11.39 -18.36 3.69
CA ALA A 52 11.35 -17.59 4.92
C ALA A 52 10.40 -16.40 4.78
N ASP A 53 9.19 -16.51 5.34
CA ASP A 53 8.23 -15.45 5.74
C ASP A 53 8.23 -14.13 4.93
N GLY A 54 8.50 -14.18 3.63
CA GLY A 54 8.76 -12.99 2.81
C GLY A 54 7.55 -12.06 2.75
N GLY A 55 6.34 -12.65 2.69
CA GLY A 55 5.08 -11.91 2.76
C GLY A 55 4.87 -11.21 4.12
N VAL A 56 5.27 -11.84 5.22
CA VAL A 56 5.14 -11.25 6.57
C VAL A 56 6.12 -10.09 6.74
N VAL A 57 7.39 -10.30 6.37
CA VAL A 57 8.43 -9.28 6.43
C VAL A 57 8.06 -8.08 5.58
N ASP A 58 7.59 -8.32 4.36
CA ASP A 58 7.08 -7.29 3.45
C ASP A 58 6.00 -6.44 4.12
N ILE A 59 4.93 -7.07 4.60
CA ILE A 59 3.78 -6.37 5.19
C ILE A 59 4.21 -5.56 6.41
N ILE A 60 5.00 -6.14 7.32
CA ILE A 60 5.49 -5.43 8.51
C ILE A 60 6.31 -4.19 8.14
N LEU A 61 7.24 -4.32 7.20
CA LEU A 61 8.08 -3.20 6.75
C LEU A 61 7.25 -2.11 6.06
N GLY A 62 6.23 -2.49 5.27
CA GLY A 62 5.28 -1.57 4.66
C GLY A 62 4.48 -0.78 5.70
N THR A 63 3.93 -1.48 6.70
CA THR A 63 3.21 -0.88 7.82
C THR A 63 4.07 0.10 8.60
N ILE A 64 5.33 -0.26 8.91
CA ILE A 64 6.25 0.61 9.63
C ILE A 64 6.59 1.84 8.78
N ALA A 65 6.91 1.65 7.50
CA ALA A 65 7.24 2.74 6.59
C ALA A 65 6.10 3.76 6.48
N VAL A 66 4.87 3.28 6.26
CA VAL A 66 3.68 4.13 6.14
C VAL A 66 3.29 4.76 7.48
N SER A 67 3.47 4.06 8.60
CA SER A 67 3.22 4.63 9.93
C SER A 67 4.19 5.76 10.26
N ILE A 68 5.48 5.58 10.00
CA ILE A 68 6.48 6.65 10.20
C ILE A 68 6.17 7.83 9.28
N TYR A 69 5.84 7.57 8.01
CA TYR A 69 5.41 8.61 7.07
C TYR A 69 4.18 9.37 7.58
N ALA A 70 3.11 8.67 7.96
CA ALA A 70 1.86 9.26 8.42
C ALA A 70 2.06 10.08 9.70
N TYR A 71 2.82 9.55 10.66
CA TYR A 71 3.17 10.29 11.88
C TYR A 71 3.91 11.60 11.58
N ARG A 72 4.91 11.55 10.68
CA ARG A 72 5.72 12.73 10.33
C ARG A 72 4.97 13.78 9.52
N VAL A 73 4.10 13.34 8.59
CA VAL A 73 3.49 14.21 7.57
C VAL A 73 2.09 14.65 7.97
N LEU A 74 1.33 13.78 8.63
CA LEU A 74 -0.07 14.02 9.03
C LEU A 74 -0.20 14.34 10.52
N GLY A 75 0.78 13.96 11.34
CA GLY A 75 0.71 14.03 12.79
C GLY A 75 0.03 12.80 13.42
N TRP A 76 0.28 12.60 14.71
CA TRP A 76 -0.11 11.37 15.41
C TRP A 76 -1.63 11.16 15.48
N ARG A 77 -2.43 12.22 15.64
CA ARG A 77 -3.89 12.13 15.72
C ARG A 77 -4.49 11.62 14.42
N THR A 78 -4.02 12.17 13.31
CA THR A 78 -4.49 11.81 11.97
C THR A 78 -4.01 10.43 11.57
N TRP A 79 -2.77 10.08 11.91
CA TRP A 79 -2.24 8.73 11.74
C TRP A 79 -3.06 7.69 12.50
N LEU A 80 -3.25 7.85 13.81
CA LEU A 80 -4.06 6.92 14.61
C LEU A 80 -5.53 6.93 14.20
N GLY A 81 -6.05 8.09 13.79
CA GLY A 81 -7.42 8.24 13.26
C GLY A 81 -7.67 7.53 11.94
N PHE A 82 -6.64 6.97 11.30
CA PHE A 82 -6.79 6.05 10.16
C PHE A 82 -6.33 4.64 10.49
N LEU A 83 -5.22 4.50 11.22
CA LEU A 83 -4.69 3.19 11.64
C LEU A 83 -5.70 2.40 12.46
N LEU A 84 -6.31 3.02 13.48
CA LEU A 84 -7.25 2.30 14.35
C LEU A 84 -8.52 1.88 13.61
N PRO A 85 -9.23 2.76 12.87
CA PRO A 85 -10.41 2.34 12.11
C PRO A 85 -10.07 1.29 11.05
N SER A 86 -9.00 1.46 10.27
CA SER A 86 -8.65 0.49 9.23
C SER A 86 -8.38 -0.89 9.80
N VAL A 87 -7.54 -1.01 10.83
CA VAL A 87 -7.21 -2.30 11.45
C VAL A 87 -8.41 -2.94 12.15
N LEU A 88 -9.17 -2.17 12.95
CA LEU A 88 -10.27 -2.71 13.75
C LEU A 88 -11.48 -3.10 12.88
N ILE A 89 -11.81 -2.29 11.87
CA ILE A 89 -12.92 -2.58 10.97
C ILE A 89 -12.54 -3.74 10.05
N SER A 90 -11.33 -3.73 9.49
CA SER A 90 -10.91 -4.82 8.59
C SER A 90 -10.81 -6.15 9.35
N VAL A 91 -10.19 -6.21 10.53
CA VAL A 91 -10.14 -7.48 11.29
C VAL A 91 -11.54 -7.97 11.66
N GLY A 92 -12.46 -7.06 11.99
CA GLY A 92 -13.86 -7.39 12.22
C GLY A 92 -14.55 -7.95 10.98
N SER A 93 -14.38 -7.31 9.82
CA SER A 93 -14.91 -7.80 8.54
C SER A 93 -14.31 -9.13 8.12
N GLU A 94 -13.02 -9.34 8.34
CA GLU A 94 -12.29 -10.57 8.00
C GLU A 94 -12.74 -11.75 8.88
N LEU A 95 -12.87 -11.52 10.19
CA LEU A 95 -13.39 -12.54 11.12
C LEU A 95 -14.85 -12.88 10.81
N LEU A 96 -15.66 -11.88 10.47
CA LEU A 96 -17.04 -12.09 10.05
C LEU A 96 -17.11 -12.84 8.72
N GLY A 97 -16.26 -12.49 7.75
CA GLY A 97 -16.18 -13.12 6.43
C GLY A 97 -15.78 -14.58 6.50
N THR A 98 -14.70 -14.88 7.21
CA THR A 98 -14.22 -16.26 7.42
C THR A 98 -15.18 -17.13 8.24
N SER A 99 -16.09 -16.53 9.01
CA SER A 99 -17.07 -17.27 9.84
C SER A 99 -18.47 -17.38 9.22
N THR A 100 -18.90 -16.39 8.45
CA THR A 100 -20.30 -16.27 7.97
C THR A 100 -20.43 -16.06 6.47
N GLY A 101 -19.33 -15.86 5.76
CA GLY A 101 -19.32 -15.51 4.35
C GLY A 101 -19.58 -14.02 4.08
N PHE A 102 -20.00 -13.19 5.04
CA PHE A 102 -20.17 -11.74 4.83
C PHE A 102 -19.00 -10.94 5.44
N PRO A 103 -18.38 -9.98 4.73
CA PRO A 103 -18.83 -9.37 3.48
C PRO A 103 -18.19 -9.92 2.20
N PHE A 104 -17.29 -10.92 2.28
CA PHE A 104 -16.41 -11.28 1.15
C PHE A 104 -16.83 -12.52 0.34
N GLY A 105 -17.68 -13.37 0.88
CA GLY A 105 -17.91 -14.75 0.44
C GLY A 105 -17.30 -15.75 1.44
N TYR A 106 -17.56 -17.04 1.26
CA TYR A 106 -17.02 -18.11 2.11
C TYR A 106 -15.61 -18.48 1.68
N TYR A 107 -14.63 -18.25 2.55
CA TYR A 107 -13.24 -18.57 2.31
C TYR A 107 -12.50 -18.86 3.61
N SER A 108 -11.36 -19.55 3.48
CA SER A 108 -10.47 -19.85 4.59
C SER A 108 -9.03 -19.50 4.24
N TYR A 109 -8.38 -18.73 5.12
CA TYR A 109 -6.95 -18.50 5.00
C TYR A 109 -6.15 -19.79 5.23
N LEU A 110 -5.06 -19.93 4.48
CA LEU A 110 -4.07 -20.98 4.65
C LEU A 110 -2.89 -20.44 5.49
N SER A 111 -1.70 -21.01 5.30
CA SER A 111 -0.47 -20.64 5.99
C SER A 111 0.37 -19.67 5.14
N GLY A 112 1.40 -19.06 5.74
CA GLY A 112 2.39 -18.24 5.02
C GLY A 112 2.22 -16.73 5.14
N LEU A 113 1.17 -16.25 5.82
CA LEU A 113 0.93 -14.83 6.11
C LEU A 113 1.06 -14.50 7.61
N GLY A 114 1.74 -15.35 8.37
CA GLY A 114 1.94 -15.21 9.81
C GLY A 114 0.86 -15.89 10.64
N TYR A 115 0.88 -15.65 11.96
CA TYR A 115 -0.07 -16.27 12.89
C TYR A 115 -1.49 -15.73 12.69
N LYS A 116 -2.49 -16.56 12.99
CA LYS A 116 -3.90 -16.23 12.82
C LYS A 116 -4.54 -15.73 14.11
N ILE A 117 -5.19 -14.57 14.02
CA ILE A 117 -6.09 -14.01 15.04
C ILE A 117 -7.32 -14.92 15.13
N ALA A 118 -7.64 -15.37 16.34
CA ALA A 118 -8.72 -16.34 16.62
C ALA A 118 -8.61 -17.65 15.80
N GLY A 119 -7.42 -17.99 15.29
CA GLY A 119 -7.22 -19.15 14.42
C GLY A 119 -7.72 -18.98 12.97
N LEU A 120 -8.30 -17.82 12.62
CA LEU A 120 -8.97 -17.59 11.33
C LEU A 120 -8.21 -16.65 10.40
N VAL A 121 -7.84 -15.46 10.88
CA VAL A 121 -7.37 -14.36 10.02
C VAL A 121 -5.90 -14.03 10.31
N PRO A 122 -4.97 -14.08 9.34
CA PRO A 122 -3.58 -13.71 9.58
C PRO A 122 -3.45 -12.26 10.06
N PHE A 123 -2.64 -12.01 11.10
CA PHE A 123 -2.53 -10.67 11.70
C PHE A 123 -1.98 -9.61 10.72
N THR A 124 -1.28 -10.05 9.68
CA THR A 124 -0.73 -9.19 8.62
C THR A 124 -1.81 -8.63 7.71
N ILE A 125 -2.95 -9.30 7.57
CA ILE A 125 -4.03 -8.85 6.68
C ILE A 125 -4.55 -7.47 7.13
N PRO A 126 -5.04 -7.25 8.37
CA PRO A 126 -5.46 -5.91 8.81
C PRO A 126 -4.38 -4.81 8.66
N LEU A 127 -3.10 -5.19 8.73
CA LEU A 127 -2.01 -4.26 8.52
C LEU A 127 -1.90 -3.79 7.06
N SER A 128 -2.18 -4.68 6.08
CA SER A 128 -2.21 -4.33 4.66
C SER A 128 -3.38 -3.42 4.29
N TRP A 129 -4.56 -3.67 4.88
CA TRP A 129 -5.71 -2.76 4.82
C TRP A 129 -5.34 -1.35 5.28
N PHE A 130 -4.54 -1.22 6.35
CA PHE A 130 -4.05 0.07 6.80
C PHE A 130 -3.09 0.73 5.79
N TYR A 131 -1.96 0.11 5.47
CA TYR A 131 -0.87 0.84 4.81
C TYR A 131 -1.15 1.11 3.32
N VAL A 132 -1.79 0.17 2.61
CA VAL A 132 -2.22 0.39 1.22
C VAL A 132 -3.49 1.24 1.18
N GLY A 133 -4.43 1.02 2.10
CA GLY A 133 -5.66 1.82 2.20
C GLY A 133 -5.38 3.29 2.48
N LEU A 134 -4.46 3.60 3.40
CA LEU A 134 -4.04 4.99 3.66
C LEU A 134 -3.41 5.60 2.40
N SER A 135 -2.58 4.84 1.71
CA SER A 135 -1.90 5.30 0.50
C SER A 135 -2.90 5.65 -0.61
N ALA A 136 -3.85 4.75 -0.89
CA ALA A 136 -4.93 4.97 -1.84
C ALA A 136 -5.81 6.17 -1.48
N TYR A 137 -6.20 6.29 -0.20
CA TYR A 137 -7.03 7.38 0.28
C TYR A 137 -6.33 8.75 0.18
N LEU A 138 -5.04 8.83 0.52
CA LEU A 138 -4.27 10.08 0.40
C LEU A 138 -4.08 10.52 -1.05
N ILE A 139 -3.86 9.57 -1.97
CA ILE A 139 -3.77 9.83 -3.42
C ILE A 139 -5.11 10.42 -3.91
N ALA A 140 -6.23 9.76 -3.60
CA ALA A 140 -7.56 10.20 -4.00
C ALA A 140 -7.92 11.57 -3.41
N ARG A 141 -7.79 11.74 -2.10
CA ARG A 141 -8.16 12.97 -1.38
C ARG A 141 -7.35 14.17 -1.83
N THR A 142 -6.05 13.99 -2.06
CA THR A 142 -5.17 15.07 -2.50
C THR A 142 -5.37 15.39 -3.98
N GLY A 143 -5.52 14.36 -4.83
CA GLY A 143 -5.76 14.53 -6.26
C GLY A 143 -7.09 15.22 -6.58
N LEU A 144 -8.13 14.95 -5.77
CA LEU A 144 -9.43 15.65 -5.83
C LEU A 144 -9.43 17.02 -5.14
N ARG A 145 -8.30 17.45 -4.58
CA ARG A 145 -8.13 18.77 -3.95
C ARG A 145 -9.15 19.07 -2.84
N VAL A 146 -9.51 18.03 -2.08
CA VAL A 146 -10.51 18.13 -0.98
C VAL A 146 -10.10 19.17 0.07
N ALA A 147 -8.80 19.36 0.29
CA ALA A 147 -8.30 20.34 1.25
C ALA A 147 -8.37 21.80 0.76
N GLN A 148 -8.42 22.02 -0.56
CA GLN A 148 -8.53 23.35 -1.15
C GLN A 148 -10.01 23.75 -1.28
N ASN A 149 -10.86 22.81 -1.72
CA ASN A 149 -12.29 23.03 -1.93
C ASN A 149 -13.10 22.03 -1.08
N PRO A 150 -13.15 22.21 0.25
CA PRO A 150 -13.85 21.28 1.13
C PRO A 150 -15.35 21.29 0.84
N SER A 151 -15.86 20.15 0.40
CA SER A 151 -17.29 19.91 0.15
C SER A 151 -17.65 18.46 0.48
N LEU A 152 -18.91 18.20 0.79
CA LEU A 152 -19.39 16.83 1.03
C LEU A 152 -19.18 15.95 -0.20
N VAL A 153 -19.48 16.48 -1.39
CA VAL A 153 -19.27 15.79 -2.67
C VAL A 153 -17.79 15.44 -2.88
N GLY A 154 -16.87 16.37 -2.60
CA GLY A 154 -15.43 16.11 -2.68
C GLY A 154 -14.95 15.03 -1.70
N GLN A 155 -15.49 15.03 -0.47
CA GLN A 155 -15.17 14.00 0.53
C GLN A 155 -15.68 12.62 0.13
N VAL A 156 -16.96 12.53 -0.27
CA VAL A 156 -17.57 11.28 -0.76
C VAL A 156 -16.82 10.77 -2.00
N GLY A 157 -16.47 11.66 -2.93
CA GLY A 157 -15.66 11.32 -4.10
C GLY A 157 -14.27 10.79 -3.73
N ALA A 158 -13.61 11.36 -2.71
CA ALA A 158 -12.32 10.86 -2.24
C ALA A 158 -12.40 9.50 -1.54
N ILE A 159 -13.47 9.26 -0.78
CA ILE A 159 -13.73 7.95 -0.15
C ILE A 159 -14.00 6.90 -1.23
N ALA A 160 -14.94 7.17 -2.15
CA ALA A 160 -15.30 6.24 -3.20
C ALA A 160 -14.11 5.92 -4.12
N LEU A 161 -13.33 6.94 -4.52
CA LEU A 161 -12.16 6.74 -5.35
C LEU A 161 -11.02 6.06 -4.59
N GLY A 162 -10.79 6.41 -3.32
CA GLY A 162 -9.81 5.74 -2.47
C GLY A 162 -10.13 4.25 -2.27
N ALA A 163 -11.39 3.93 -2.00
CA ALA A 163 -11.88 2.56 -1.89
C ALA A 163 -11.75 1.81 -3.22
N LEU A 164 -12.13 2.43 -4.35
CA LEU A 164 -11.97 1.84 -5.68
C LEU A 164 -10.50 1.53 -5.99
N LEU A 165 -9.59 2.47 -5.76
CA LEU A 165 -8.15 2.27 -5.97
C LEU A 165 -7.65 1.08 -5.12
N PHE A 166 -8.08 1.00 -3.87
CA PHE A 166 -7.73 -0.09 -2.97
C PHE A 166 -8.29 -1.44 -3.44
N THR A 167 -9.56 -1.51 -3.86
CA THR A 167 -10.16 -2.73 -4.45
C THR A 167 -9.50 -3.13 -5.78
N CYS A 168 -9.03 -2.17 -6.60
CA CYS A 168 -8.35 -2.49 -7.85
C CYS A 168 -6.99 -3.17 -7.65
N TRP A 169 -6.38 -3.02 -6.47
CA TRP A 169 -5.22 -3.84 -6.10
C TRP A 169 -5.62 -5.30 -5.92
N ASP A 170 -6.78 -5.55 -5.30
CA ASP A 170 -7.33 -6.89 -5.10
C ASP A 170 -7.64 -7.60 -6.42
N PHE A 171 -8.12 -6.89 -7.45
CA PHE A 171 -8.28 -7.45 -8.81
C PHE A 171 -7.00 -8.11 -9.33
N ALA A 172 -5.83 -7.50 -9.10
CA ALA A 172 -4.56 -8.06 -9.53
C ALA A 172 -4.04 -9.13 -8.56
N LEU A 173 -4.47 -9.13 -7.30
CA LEU A 173 -3.94 -9.99 -6.24
C LEU A 173 -4.67 -11.33 -6.17
N GLU A 174 -5.99 -11.30 -6.22
CA GLU A 174 -6.89 -12.42 -5.93
C GLU A 174 -6.59 -13.71 -6.73
N PRO A 175 -6.47 -13.67 -8.08
CA PRO A 175 -6.25 -14.88 -8.85
C PRO A 175 -4.94 -15.58 -8.48
N ALA A 176 -3.86 -14.81 -8.24
CA ALA A 176 -2.57 -15.35 -7.82
C ALA A 176 -2.62 -16.01 -6.44
N MET A 177 -3.43 -15.45 -5.53
CA MET A 177 -3.47 -15.86 -4.13
C MET A 177 -4.44 -17.01 -3.85
N SER A 178 -5.41 -17.26 -4.73
CA SER A 178 -6.42 -18.31 -4.53
C SER A 178 -6.40 -19.42 -5.58
N GLN A 179 -5.92 -19.17 -6.80
CA GLN A 179 -6.05 -20.11 -7.93
C GLN A 179 -4.73 -20.76 -8.38
N THR A 180 -3.61 -20.49 -7.70
CA THR A 180 -2.30 -21.04 -8.07
C THR A 180 -1.96 -22.29 -7.27
N SER A 181 -0.84 -22.95 -7.60
CA SER A 181 -0.34 -24.12 -6.88
C SER A 181 0.13 -23.81 -5.45
N LEU A 182 0.27 -22.52 -5.10
CA LEU A 182 0.61 -22.06 -3.75
C LEU A 182 -0.43 -21.05 -3.27
N PRO A 183 -1.68 -21.47 -3.00
CA PRO A 183 -2.72 -20.57 -2.56
C PRO A 183 -2.47 -20.14 -1.11
N PHE A 184 -2.82 -18.89 -0.81
CA PHE A 184 -2.80 -18.31 0.54
C PHE A 184 -4.17 -18.30 1.20
N TRP A 185 -5.24 -18.45 0.41
CA TRP A 185 -6.59 -18.70 0.88
C TRP A 185 -7.35 -19.53 -0.16
N PHE A 186 -8.42 -20.17 0.28
CA PHE A 186 -9.27 -20.99 -0.55
C PHE A 186 -10.72 -20.51 -0.45
N TRP A 187 -11.38 -20.36 -1.60
CA TRP A 187 -12.81 -20.09 -1.70
C TRP A 187 -13.58 -21.40 -1.59
N GLU A 188 -14.49 -21.52 -0.63
CA GLU A 188 -15.31 -22.74 -0.46
C GLU A 188 -16.11 -23.06 -1.72
N ASN A 189 -16.60 -22.01 -2.38
CA ASN A 189 -17.21 -22.09 -3.69
C ASN A 189 -16.42 -21.16 -4.63
N PRO A 190 -15.84 -21.68 -5.73
CA PRO A 190 -15.18 -20.85 -6.72
C PRO A 190 -16.13 -19.77 -7.24
N GLY A 191 -15.70 -18.52 -7.19
CA GLY A 191 -16.52 -17.41 -7.63
C GLY A 191 -16.44 -17.12 -9.11
N GLU A 192 -17.30 -16.20 -9.56
CA GLU A 192 -17.62 -15.97 -10.97
C GLU A 192 -16.49 -15.26 -11.73
N PHE A 193 -15.63 -14.53 -11.03
CA PHE A 193 -14.58 -13.73 -11.63
C PHE A 193 -13.22 -14.35 -11.35
N PHE A 194 -12.76 -15.21 -12.26
CA PHE A 194 -11.48 -15.92 -12.15
C PHE A 194 -11.30 -16.67 -10.82
N GLY A 195 -12.38 -17.28 -10.31
CA GLY A 195 -12.40 -18.03 -9.05
C GLY A 195 -12.73 -17.19 -7.81
N THR A 196 -12.87 -15.87 -7.96
CA THR A 196 -13.22 -14.95 -6.87
C THR A 196 -14.69 -14.53 -6.95
N PRO A 197 -15.46 -14.58 -5.84
CA PRO A 197 -16.86 -14.12 -5.83
C PRO A 197 -16.97 -12.61 -6.05
N TYR A 198 -17.98 -12.14 -6.78
CA TYR A 198 -18.23 -10.68 -6.87
C TYR A 198 -18.45 -10.02 -5.50
N GLN A 199 -18.99 -10.80 -4.57
CA GLN A 199 -19.16 -10.41 -3.17
C GLN A 199 -17.83 -9.97 -2.54
N ASN A 200 -16.69 -10.59 -2.88
CA ASN A 200 -15.39 -10.21 -2.37
C ASN A 200 -15.06 -8.76 -2.71
N TYR A 201 -15.19 -8.38 -3.98
CA TYR A 201 -14.88 -7.03 -4.43
C TYR A 201 -15.83 -5.98 -3.85
N ALA A 202 -17.11 -6.33 -3.69
CA ALA A 202 -18.08 -5.49 -2.98
C ALA A 202 -17.69 -5.33 -1.50
N GLY A 203 -17.24 -6.40 -0.84
CA GLY A 203 -16.72 -6.39 0.52
C GLY A 203 -15.46 -5.53 0.65
N TRP A 204 -14.49 -5.68 -0.25
CA TRP A 204 -13.27 -4.84 -0.31
C TRP A 204 -13.61 -3.36 -0.44
N PHE A 205 -14.50 -3.03 -1.37
CA PHE A 205 -14.96 -1.65 -1.56
C PHE A 205 -15.72 -1.13 -0.33
N GLY A 206 -16.66 -1.91 0.20
CA GLY A 206 -17.50 -1.52 1.34
C GLY A 206 -16.70 -1.34 2.64
N THR A 207 -15.87 -2.32 2.99
CA THR A 207 -15.01 -2.28 4.18
C THR A 207 -14.01 -1.12 4.10
N SER A 208 -13.40 -0.91 2.93
CA SER A 208 -12.47 0.22 2.75
C SER A 208 -13.15 1.58 2.76
N ALA A 209 -14.30 1.72 2.08
CA ALA A 209 -15.11 2.93 2.15
C ALA A 209 -15.57 3.22 3.59
N LEU A 210 -15.90 2.19 4.38
CA LEU A 210 -16.32 2.33 5.77
C LEU A 210 -15.20 2.91 6.64
N PHE A 211 -14.00 2.32 6.67
CA PHE A 211 -12.93 2.88 7.50
C PHE A 211 -12.42 4.23 6.97
N MET A 212 -12.46 4.47 5.66
CA MET A 212 -12.11 5.78 5.09
C MET A 212 -13.14 6.84 5.47
N SER A 213 -14.42 6.48 5.57
CA SER A 213 -15.48 7.36 6.07
C SER A 213 -15.28 7.70 7.55
N VAL A 214 -14.97 6.71 8.39
CA VAL A 214 -14.63 6.95 9.80
C VAL A 214 -13.41 7.87 9.91
N ALA A 215 -12.36 7.63 9.12
CA ALA A 215 -11.19 8.51 9.09
C ALA A 215 -11.55 9.94 8.62
N ALA A 216 -12.39 10.09 7.59
CA ALA A 216 -12.86 11.40 7.13
C ALA A 216 -13.56 12.19 8.24
N LEU A 217 -14.42 11.52 9.03
CA LEU A 217 -15.09 12.10 10.18
C LEU A 217 -14.11 12.51 11.28
N LEU A 218 -13.14 11.64 11.60
CA LEU A 218 -12.11 11.93 12.61
C LEU A 218 -11.18 13.08 12.17
N TRP A 219 -10.95 13.22 10.87
CA TRP A 219 -10.09 14.25 10.29
C TRP A 219 -10.82 15.56 9.98
N ARG A 220 -12.14 15.66 10.20
CA ARG A 220 -12.97 16.81 9.74
C ARG A 220 -12.47 18.18 10.18
N ASN A 221 -11.83 18.25 11.36
CA ASN A 221 -11.30 19.49 11.93
C ASN A 221 -9.78 19.64 11.74
N THR A 222 -9.15 18.76 10.95
CA THR A 222 -7.72 18.76 10.69
C THR A 222 -7.45 18.99 9.20
N PRO A 223 -6.96 20.18 8.79
CA PRO A 223 -6.69 20.45 7.39
C PRO A 223 -5.45 19.69 6.91
N ILE A 224 -5.67 18.59 6.18
CA ILE A 224 -4.59 17.81 5.56
C ILE A 224 -4.32 18.37 4.16
N LYS A 225 -3.28 19.20 4.05
CA LYS A 225 -2.76 19.75 2.79
C LYS A 225 -1.44 19.06 2.48
N LEU A 226 -1.42 18.27 1.41
CA LEU A 226 -0.22 17.57 0.95
C LEU A 226 0.25 18.13 -0.38
N GLU A 227 1.56 18.26 -0.53
CA GLU A 227 2.22 18.51 -1.80
C GLU A 227 2.42 17.19 -2.57
N ARG A 228 2.61 17.28 -3.89
CA ARG A 228 2.90 16.12 -4.73
C ARG A 228 4.09 15.30 -4.25
N SER A 229 5.15 15.97 -3.80
CA SER A 229 6.37 15.35 -3.27
C SER A 229 6.09 14.46 -2.05
N GLN A 230 5.13 14.85 -1.21
CA GLN A 230 4.72 14.10 -0.03
C GLN A 230 3.90 12.85 -0.41
N LEU A 231 3.17 12.88 -1.53
CA LEU A 231 2.46 11.72 -2.05
C LEU A 231 3.37 10.65 -2.69
N ASN A 232 4.67 10.90 -2.87
CA ASN A 232 5.58 9.92 -3.48
C ASN A 232 5.63 8.61 -2.68
N VAL A 233 5.61 8.70 -1.34
CA VAL A 233 5.62 7.50 -0.49
C VAL A 233 4.32 6.69 -0.65
N PRO A 234 3.12 7.27 -0.50
CA PRO A 234 1.86 6.62 -0.87
C PRO A 234 1.86 6.00 -2.27
N LEU A 235 2.33 6.74 -3.28
CA LEU A 235 2.34 6.25 -4.65
C LEU A 235 3.27 5.06 -4.83
N VAL A 236 4.50 5.11 -4.32
CA VAL A 236 5.46 4.00 -4.38
C VAL A 236 4.91 2.76 -3.66
N VAL A 237 4.30 2.94 -2.49
CA VAL A 237 3.64 1.85 -1.78
C VAL A 237 2.54 1.24 -2.65
N TYR A 238 1.60 2.04 -3.14
CA TYR A 238 0.50 1.55 -3.98
C TYR A 238 1.00 0.81 -5.23
N LEU A 239 1.92 1.42 -5.99
CA LEU A 239 2.46 0.84 -7.21
C LEU A 239 3.29 -0.42 -6.96
N SER A 240 4.07 -0.48 -5.87
CA SER A 240 4.85 -1.67 -5.54
C SER A 240 3.97 -2.87 -5.15
N ASN A 241 2.86 -2.63 -4.43
CA ASN A 241 1.88 -3.67 -4.09
C ASN A 241 1.13 -4.15 -5.32
N PHE A 242 0.71 -3.22 -6.19
CA PHE A 242 0.10 -3.59 -7.46
C PHE A 242 1.06 -4.36 -8.36
N ALA A 243 2.32 -3.93 -8.49
CA ALA A 243 3.32 -4.58 -9.33
C ALA A 243 3.63 -6.01 -8.86
N PHE A 244 3.71 -6.22 -7.55
CA PHE A 244 3.88 -7.56 -6.97
C PHE A 244 2.69 -8.47 -7.32
N ALA A 245 1.46 -7.99 -7.06
CA ALA A 245 0.23 -8.72 -7.37
C ALA A 245 0.11 -9.04 -8.87
N ALA A 246 0.34 -8.04 -9.72
CA ALA A 246 0.35 -8.16 -11.17
C ALA A 246 1.41 -9.15 -11.65
N GLY A 247 2.62 -9.14 -11.08
CA GLY A 247 3.70 -10.06 -11.43
C GLY A 247 3.30 -11.52 -11.21
N LEU A 248 2.70 -11.83 -10.06
CA LEU A 248 2.21 -13.18 -9.76
C LEU A 248 1.04 -13.58 -10.68
N SER A 249 0.05 -12.71 -10.83
CA SER A 249 -1.14 -13.01 -11.63
C SER A 249 -0.83 -13.14 -13.12
N LEU A 250 0.05 -12.29 -13.68
CA LEU A 250 0.50 -12.41 -15.07
C LEU A 250 1.29 -13.70 -15.30
N ALA A 251 2.17 -14.09 -14.37
CA ALA A 251 2.91 -15.34 -14.46
C ALA A 251 1.99 -16.58 -14.42
N ALA A 252 0.84 -16.46 -13.74
CA ALA A 252 -0.21 -17.48 -13.71
C ALA A 252 -1.23 -17.37 -14.87
N GLY A 253 -1.06 -16.44 -15.81
CA GLY A 253 -1.92 -16.27 -16.99
C GLY A 253 -3.16 -15.39 -16.80
N PHE A 254 -3.33 -14.74 -15.65
CA PHE A 254 -4.49 -13.89 -15.34
C PHE A 254 -4.31 -12.43 -15.83
N ALA A 255 -4.24 -12.23 -17.14
CA ALA A 255 -4.02 -10.89 -17.73
C ALA A 255 -5.23 -9.96 -17.60
N ILE A 256 -6.46 -10.48 -17.64
CA ILE A 256 -7.68 -9.67 -17.60
C ILE A 256 -7.87 -8.96 -16.24
N PRO A 257 -7.81 -9.65 -15.08
CA PRO A 257 -7.90 -8.99 -13.77
C PRO A 257 -6.81 -7.94 -13.56
N VAL A 258 -5.58 -8.24 -13.98
CA VAL A 258 -4.45 -7.30 -13.92
C VAL A 258 -4.71 -6.06 -14.80
N SER A 259 -5.21 -6.25 -16.02
CA SER A 259 -5.52 -5.14 -16.92
C SER A 259 -6.62 -4.23 -16.37
N LEU A 260 -7.66 -4.82 -15.77
CA LEU A 260 -8.73 -4.06 -15.11
C LEU A 260 -8.20 -3.28 -13.91
N GLY A 261 -7.42 -3.92 -13.03
CA GLY A 261 -6.78 -3.25 -11.90
C GLY A 261 -5.81 -2.15 -12.33
N PHE A 262 -5.13 -2.31 -13.47
CA PHE A 262 -4.24 -1.29 -14.01
C PHE A 262 -5.01 -0.07 -14.54
N VAL A 263 -6.04 -0.30 -15.36
CA VAL A 263 -6.86 0.77 -15.98
C VAL A 263 -7.69 1.51 -14.94
N LEU A 264 -8.26 0.82 -13.96
CA LEU A 264 -9.16 1.41 -12.95
C LEU A 264 -8.44 1.83 -11.67
N GLY A 265 -7.27 1.27 -11.38
CA GLY A 265 -6.47 1.55 -10.20
C GLY A 265 -5.22 2.37 -10.52
N VAL A 266 -4.23 1.77 -11.19
CA VAL A 266 -2.92 2.38 -11.43
C VAL A 266 -3.01 3.69 -12.22
N VAL A 267 -3.72 3.69 -13.35
CA VAL A 267 -3.85 4.88 -14.21
C VAL A 267 -4.50 6.04 -13.43
N PRO A 268 -5.66 5.89 -12.77
CA PRO A 268 -6.23 6.96 -11.95
C PRO A 268 -5.34 7.38 -10.79
N ALA A 269 -4.66 6.44 -10.11
CA ALA A 269 -3.74 6.78 -9.02
C ALA A 269 -2.60 7.70 -9.49
N VAL A 270 -1.98 7.39 -10.64
CA VAL A 270 -0.92 8.21 -11.24
C VAL A 270 -1.47 9.57 -11.72
N VAL A 271 -2.65 9.59 -12.34
CA VAL A 271 -3.30 10.84 -12.78
C VAL A 271 -3.63 11.74 -11.58
N LEU A 272 -4.18 11.19 -10.50
CA LEU A 272 -4.50 11.93 -9.27
C LEU A 272 -3.23 12.47 -8.59
N TRP A 273 -2.17 11.65 -8.54
CA TRP A 273 -0.86 12.10 -8.08
C TRP A 273 -0.33 13.25 -8.95
N TRP A 274 -0.43 13.14 -10.28
CA TRP A 274 0.01 14.20 -11.20
C TRP A 274 -0.80 15.49 -11.08
N ARG A 275 -2.11 15.40 -10.78
CA ARG A 275 -2.99 16.56 -10.59
C ARG A 275 -2.79 17.28 -9.26
N SER A 276 -2.09 16.66 -8.31
CA SER A 276 -1.79 17.26 -7.01
C SER A 276 -0.82 18.45 -7.14
N ILE A 277 -0.88 19.35 -6.15
CA ILE A 277 -0.15 20.62 -6.17
C ILE A 277 1.34 20.34 -6.15
N ALA A 278 2.05 20.80 -7.18
CA ALA A 278 3.50 20.83 -7.17
C ALA A 278 3.97 21.84 -6.12
N ALA A 279 5.06 21.53 -5.41
CA ALA A 279 5.66 22.47 -4.48
C ALA A 279 5.94 23.79 -5.22
N SER A 280 5.46 24.92 -4.69
CA SER A 280 5.79 26.22 -5.26
C SER A 280 7.31 26.40 -5.18
N ALA A 281 7.97 26.53 -6.32
CA ALA A 281 9.39 26.83 -6.41
C ALA A 281 9.66 28.31 -6.03
N ASN A 282 9.23 28.73 -4.83
CA ASN A 282 9.69 29.98 -4.25
C ASN A 282 10.96 29.68 -3.44
N VAL A 283 12.04 29.39 -4.15
CA VAL A 283 13.36 29.76 -3.63
C VAL A 283 13.36 31.29 -3.68
N ALA A 284 12.98 31.92 -2.58
CA ALA A 284 13.32 33.32 -2.37
C ALA A 284 14.85 33.38 -2.41
N VAL A 285 15.40 33.72 -3.57
CA VAL A 285 16.76 34.21 -3.68
C VAL A 285 16.76 35.48 -2.85
N ALA A 286 17.24 35.38 -1.61
CA ALA A 286 17.53 36.56 -0.82
C ALA A 286 18.41 37.46 -1.69
N PRO A 287 18.09 38.75 -1.88
CA PRO A 287 18.96 39.63 -2.62
C PRO A 287 20.33 39.57 -1.93
N THR A 288 21.35 39.17 -2.68
CA THR A 288 22.74 39.26 -2.26
C THR A 288 22.97 40.68 -1.78
N THR A 289 23.15 40.86 -0.48
CA THR A 289 23.68 42.09 0.09
C THR A 289 25.03 42.31 -0.57
N GLU A 290 25.10 43.26 -1.52
CA GLU A 290 26.36 43.77 -2.03
C GLU A 290 27.16 44.28 -0.82
N VAL A 291 28.18 43.53 -0.44
CA VAL A 291 29.19 44.00 0.51
C VAL A 291 29.99 45.06 -0.23
N THR A 292 29.70 46.33 0.05
CA THR A 292 30.51 47.46 -0.40
C THR A 292 31.88 47.36 0.29
N VAL A 293 32.89 46.92 -0.47
CA VAL A 293 34.28 46.90 0.00
C VAL A 293 34.76 48.34 0.05
N ALA A 294 34.96 48.87 1.27
CA ALA A 294 35.54 50.19 1.46
C ALA A 294 36.98 50.22 0.91
N SER A 295 37.26 51.17 0.01
CA SER A 295 38.59 51.37 -0.57
C SER A 295 39.56 51.91 0.49
N VAL A 296 40.50 51.09 0.94
CA VAL A 296 41.61 51.53 1.80
C VAL A 296 42.66 52.24 0.93
N LYS A 297 42.86 53.54 1.14
CA LYS A 297 44.00 54.28 0.58
C LYS A 297 45.27 53.90 1.35
N VAL A 298 46.18 53.18 0.70
CA VAL A 298 47.53 52.96 1.23
C VAL A 298 48.39 54.17 0.85
N ALA A 299 48.82 54.95 1.85
CA ALA A 299 49.81 56.00 1.67
C ALA A 299 51.22 55.36 1.68
N VAL A 300 51.94 55.50 0.57
CA VAL A 300 53.33 55.07 0.44
C VAL A 300 54.22 56.15 1.07
N LYS A 301 55.14 55.74 1.95
CA LYS A 301 56.30 56.52 2.39
C LYS A 301 57.56 55.82 1.89
#